data_AF-A0A560JWR8-F1
#
_entry.id   AF-A0A560JWR8-F1
#
_cell.length_a   1.000
_cell.length_b   1.000
_cell.length_c   1.000
_cell.angle_alpha   90.00
_cell.angle_beta   90.00
_cell.angle_gamma   90.00
#
_symmetry.space_group_name_H-M   'P 1'
#
loop_
_entity.id
_entity.type
_entity.pdbx_description
1 polymer ?
#
loop_
_entity_poly.entity_id
_entity_poly.type
_entity_poly.pdbx_seq_one_letter_code
_entity_poly.pdbx_strand_id
1 'polypeptide(L)' 'MALGEADTRRKFIVPLLQQAGWDDEPHAINEPRTFTDGRVIFVSGTVILLNQPAVDAAARRQEGLV' A
#
# COMPACT_ATOMS: atom_id res chain seq x y z
N MET A 1 1.71 -6.49 22.96
CA MET A 1 1.79 -5.62 21.78
C MET A 1 1.21 -6.37 20.60
N ALA A 2 0.26 -5.81 19.87
CA ALA A 2 -0.30 -6.43 18.67
C ALA A 2 0.61 -6.16 17.47
N LEU A 3 0.82 -7.17 16.62
CA LEU A 3 1.52 -6.98 15.36
C LEU A 3 0.63 -6.21 14.39
N GLY A 4 1.16 -5.16 13.76
CA GLY A 4 0.44 -4.45 12.71
C GLY A 4 0.35 -5.28 11.42
N GLU A 5 -0.52 -4.85 10.49
CA GLU A 5 -0.62 -5.44 9.15
C GLU A 5 0.74 -5.48 8.45
N ALA A 6 1.45 -4.36 8.47
CA ALA A 6 2.75 -4.20 7.83
C ALA A 6 3.84 -5.09 8.45
N ASP A 7 3.81 -5.31 9.77
CA ASP A 7 4.70 -6.24 10.46
C ASP A 7 4.39 -7.70 10.10
N THR A 8 3.11 -8.03 10.00
CA THR A 8 2.63 -9.39 9.70
C THR A 8 3.01 -9.78 8.28
N ARG A 9 2.84 -8.85 7.32
CA ARG A 9 3.25 -9.03 5.93
C ARG A 9 4.75 -9.35 5.82
N ARG A 10 5.59 -8.57 6.50
CA ARG A 10 7.06 -8.73 6.45
C ARG A 10 7.54 -10.02 7.12
N LYS A 11 6.93 -10.40 8.24
CA LYS A 11 7.39 -11.57 9.02
C LYS A 11 6.87 -12.90 8.48
N PHE A 12 5.67 -12.91 7.88
CA PHE A 12 5.00 -14.16 7.54
C PHE A 12 4.66 -14.27 6.06
N ILE A 13 4.06 -13.23 5.45
CA ILE A 13 3.50 -13.37 4.10
C ILE A 13 4.57 -13.29 3.01
N VAL A 14 5.44 -12.27 3.04
CA VAL A 14 6.48 -12.08 2.00
C VAL A 14 7.44 -13.27 1.93
N PRO A 15 7.96 -13.82 3.05
CA PRO A 15 8.85 -14.98 2.99
C PRO A 15 8.18 -16.23 2.40
N LEU A 16 6.87 -16.40 2.60
CA LEU A 16 6.12 -17.54 2.05
C LEU A 16 5.86 -17.38 0.54
N LEU A 17 5.57 -16.15 0.09
CA LEU A 17 5.41 -15.86 -1.34
C LEU A 17 6.72 -16.04 -2.12
N GLN A 18 7.84 -15.62 -1.53
CA GLN A 18 9.17 -15.83 -2.11
C GLN A 18 9.52 -17.31 -2.21
N GLN A 19 9.26 -18.11 -1.17
CA GLN A 19 9.44 -19.56 -1.21
C GLN A 19 8.57 -20.25 -2.27
N ALA A 20 7.41 -19.67 -2.59
CA ALA A 20 6.52 -20.15 -3.64
C ALA A 20 6.90 -19.64 -5.05
N GLY A 21 8.04 -18.95 -5.21
CA GLY A 21 8.56 -18.50 -6.50
C GLY A 21 7.83 -17.28 -7.09
N TRP A 22 7.11 -16.51 -6.26
CA TRP A 22 6.38 -15.31 -6.73
C TRP A 22 7.27 -14.08 -6.95
N ASP A 23 8.56 -14.20 -6.64
CA ASP A 23 9.58 -13.16 -6.85
C ASP A 23 10.46 -13.44 -8.08
N ASP A 24 10.26 -14.59 -8.73
CA ASP A 24 10.96 -14.97 -9.96
C ASP A 24 10.21 -14.45 -11.20
N GLU A 25 10.97 -14.02 -12.21
CA GLU A 25 10.44 -13.50 -13.48
C GLU A 25 9.46 -14.52 -14.12
N PRO A 26 8.25 -14.11 -14.58
CA PRO A 26 7.73 -12.75 -14.80
C PRO A 26 6.99 -12.13 -13.60
N HIS A 27 7.03 -12.75 -12.43
CA HIS A 27 6.29 -12.32 -11.24
C HIS A 27 7.15 -11.43 -10.35
N ALA A 28 6.52 -10.47 -9.67
CA ALA A 28 7.21 -9.58 -8.73
C ALA A 28 6.31 -9.26 -7.54
N ILE A 29 6.88 -9.31 -6.34
CA ILE A 29 6.18 -8.94 -5.10
C ILE A 29 6.37 -7.43 -4.86
N ASN A 30 5.38 -6.63 -5.26
CA ASN A 30 5.41 -5.17 -5.07
C ASN A 30 4.85 -4.73 -3.70
N GLU A 31 5.19 -3.54 -3.21
CA GLU A 31 4.49 -2.94 -2.06
C GLU A 31 3.02 -2.65 -2.36
N PRO A 32 2.14 -2.57 -1.33
CA PRO A 32 0.79 -2.08 -1.50
C PRO A 32 0.85 -0.66 -2.09
N ARG A 33 0.31 -0.52 -3.30
CA ARG A 33 0.15 0.76 -3.98
C ARG A 33 -1.34 1.06 -4.12
N THR A 34 -1.69 2.33 -3.94
CA THR A 34 -3.03 2.81 -4.23
C THR A 34 -3.25 2.79 -5.73
N PHE A 35 -4.23 2.00 -6.20
CA PHE A 35 -4.53 1.86 -7.63
C PHE A 35 -5.49 2.94 -8.16
N THR A 36 -6.20 3.63 -7.26
CA THR A 36 -7.18 4.68 -7.62
C THR A 36 -6.84 6.00 -6.93
N ASP A 37 -6.69 7.07 -7.70
CA ASP A 37 -6.49 8.42 -7.18
C ASP A 37 -7.81 8.98 -6.65
N GLY A 38 -8.07 8.73 -5.37
CA GLY A 38 -9.26 9.20 -4.67
C GLY A 38 -10.57 8.51 -5.06
N ARG A 39 -11.50 8.46 -4.11
CA ARG A 39 -12.88 8.04 -4.36
C ARG A 39 -13.78 9.26 -4.28
N VAL A 40 -14.46 9.61 -5.37
CA VAL A 40 -15.53 10.61 -5.35
C VAL A 40 -16.71 10.03 -4.58
N ILE A 41 -17.06 10.64 -3.46
CA ILE A 41 -18.28 10.31 -2.73
C ILE A 41 -19.17 11.54 -2.59
N PHE A 42 -20.48 11.30 -2.59
CA PHE A 42 -21.48 12.33 -2.34
C PHE A 42 -21.94 12.18 -0.89
N VAL A 43 -21.66 13.19 -0.07
CA VAL A 43 -22.11 13.24 1.33
C VAL A 43 -23.01 14.45 1.47
N SER A 44 -24.30 14.22 1.71
CA SER A 44 -25.30 15.28 1.94
C SER A 44 -25.31 16.39 0.87
N GLY A 45 -25.22 16.01 -0.41
CA GLY A 45 -25.19 16.96 -1.53
C GLY A 45 -23.85 17.64 -1.78
N THR A 46 -22.83 17.36 -0.97
CA THR A 46 -21.46 17.83 -1.18
C THR A 46 -20.61 16.74 -1.82
N VAL A 47 -19.82 17.11 -2.83
CA VAL A 47 -18.84 16.23 -3.45
C VAL A 47 -17.55 16.24 -2.61
N ILE A 48 -17.16 15.08 -2.10
CA ILE A 48 -15.90 14.91 -1.35
C ILE A 48 -15.00 13.98 -2.15
N LEU A 49 -13.78 14.45 -2.41
CA LEU A 49 -12.68 13.59 -2.81
C LEU A 49 -12.09 12.98 -1.55
N LEU A 50 -12.47 11.74 -1.25
CA LEU A 50 -11.77 11.00 -0.21
C LEU A 50 -10.39 10.64 -0.76
N ASN A 51 -9.41 11.48 -0.42
CA ASN A 51 -8.05 11.00 -0.38
C ASN A 51 -7.93 9.99 0.78
N GLN A 52 -7.18 8.91 0.62
CA GLN A 52 -6.95 7.94 1.70
C GLN A 52 -5.71 8.39 2.48
N PRO A 53 -5.85 9.12 3.62
CA PRO A 53 -4.73 9.83 4.27
C PRO A 53 -3.62 8.90 4.80
N ALA A 54 -3.85 7.58 4.84
CA ALA A 54 -2.91 6.63 5.40
C ALA A 54 -1.77 6.21 4.45
N VAL A 55 -1.88 6.46 3.14
CA VAL A 55 -0.90 5.96 2.14
C VAL A 55 0.07 7.06 1.66
N ASP A 56 -0.39 8.31 1.57
CA ASP A 56 0.42 9.43 1.03
C ASP A 56 1.52 9.95 1.97
N ALA A 57 1.36 9.78 3.28
CA ALA A 57 2.35 10.27 4.23
C ALA A 57 3.70 9.52 4.12
N ALA A 58 3.71 8.30 3.57
CA ALA A 58 4.91 7.53 3.31
C ALA A 58 5.57 7.86 1.96
N ALA A 59 4.78 8.21 0.93
CA ALA A 59 5.29 8.47 -0.42
C ALA A 59 6.12 9.76 -0.52
N ARG A 60 5.70 10.86 0.13
CA ARG A 60 6.38 12.16 0.01
C ARG A 60 7.75 12.26 0.70
N ARG A 61 8.15 11.29 1.53
CA ARG A 61 9.46 11.33 2.21
C ARG A 61 10.60 10.75 1.35
N GLN A 62 10.28 10.01 0.30
CA GLN A 62 11.27 9.28 -0.50
C GLN A 62 11.74 10.08 -1.73
N GLU A 63 11.02 11.12 -2.14
CA GLU A 63 11.30 11.92 -3.34
C GLU A 63 12.13 13.19 -3.07
N GLY A 64 12.61 13.40 -1.84
CA GLY A 64 13.38 14.58 -1.42
C GLY A 64 14.87 14.34 -1.17
N LEU A 65 15.42 13.22 -1.61
CA LEU A 65 16.84 12.90 -1.47
C LEU A 65 17.44 12.51 -2.83
N VAL A 66 17.60 13.51 -3.70
CA VAL A 66 18.58 13.53 -4.80
C VAL A 66 19.35 14.83 -4.73
#